data_AF-A0A948JJP2-F1
#
_entry.id   AF-A0A948JJP2-F1
#
_cell.length_a   1.000
_cell.length_b   1.000
_cell.length_c   1.000
_cell.angle_alpha   90.00
_cell.angle_beta   90.00
_cell.angle_gamma   90.00
#
_symmetry.space_group_name_H-M   'P 1'
#
loop_
_entity.id
_entity.type
_entity.pdbx_description
1 polymer ?
#
loop_
_entity_poly.entity_id
_entity_poly.type
_entity_poly.pdbx_seq_one_letter_code
_entity_poly.pdbx_strand_id
1 'polypeptide(L)'
;MKAVDKYQSFAEHLFEDKHVRKYGMMLVKHGFKGAAKRVNPVAIYADAALSVISAFNSYFKYAREREITKQILAENKRIEAELKSQLEIMHLKYETALALGDERIKELSNKANLSDLQMKNFLVQIGKQVKIAKAMQACLRKERENGCSFKQLQDLQANLDHYLRACLMILIENVE
;
A
#
# COMPACT_ATOMS: atom_id res chain seq x y z
N MET A 1 14.92 -7.73 -23.60
CA MET A 1 16.33 -7.90 -23.20
C MET A 1 17.20 -7.74 -24.43
N LYS A 2 18.02 -6.67 -24.50
CA LYS A 2 19.06 -6.55 -25.54
C LYS A 2 20.30 -7.29 -25.06
N ALA A 3 20.72 -8.33 -25.79
CA ALA A 3 22.01 -8.96 -25.57
C ALA A 3 23.10 -7.94 -25.89
N VAL A 4 23.93 -7.61 -24.90
CA VAL A 4 25.16 -6.86 -25.14
C VAL A 4 26.15 -7.86 -25.72
N ASP A 5 26.54 -7.66 -26.97
CA ASP A 5 27.45 -8.53 -27.70
C ASP A 5 28.75 -8.70 -26.91
N LYS A 6 28.95 -9.94 -26.44
CA LYS A 6 30.09 -10.35 -25.62
C LYS A 6 31.27 -10.65 -26.54
N TYR A 7 32.31 -9.83 -26.39
CA TYR A 7 33.67 -10.02 -26.90
C TYR A 7 33.81 -10.07 -28.43
N GLN A 8 33.94 -8.89 -29.05
CA GLN A 8 34.82 -8.80 -30.21
C GLN A 8 36.21 -9.29 -29.78
N SER A 9 36.72 -10.24 -30.56
CA SER A 9 37.87 -11.05 -30.23
C SER A 9 39.06 -10.17 -29.87
N PHE A 10 39.74 -10.46 -28.77
CA PHE A 10 41.01 -9.80 -28.41
C PHE A 10 42.04 -9.88 -29.55
N ALA A 11 41.90 -10.88 -30.42
CA ALA A 11 42.69 -11.01 -31.64
C ALA A 11 42.34 -9.97 -32.72
N GLU A 12 41.07 -9.56 -32.87
CA GLU A 12 40.66 -8.58 -33.89
C GLU A 12 41.22 -7.19 -33.58
N HIS A 13 41.21 -6.75 -32.32
CA HIS A 13 41.82 -5.48 -31.92
C HIS A 13 43.36 -5.46 -32.02
N LEU A 14 44.02 -6.62 -31.88
CA LEU A 14 45.47 -6.73 -32.11
C LEU A 14 45.84 -6.54 -33.59
N PHE A 15 44.94 -6.90 -34.53
CA PHE A 15 45.15 -6.72 -35.98
C PHE A 15 44.72 -5.35 -36.51
N GLU A 16 43.86 -4.62 -35.79
CA GLU A 16 43.43 -3.27 -36.15
C GLU A 16 44.45 -2.19 -35.80
N ASP A 17 45.43 -2.50 -34.94
CA ASP A 17 46.48 -1.56 -34.60
C ASP A 17 47.46 -1.36 -35.76
N LYS A 18 47.54 -0.11 -36.25
CA LYS A 18 48.41 0.32 -37.36
C LYS A 18 49.88 -0.04 -37.11
N HIS A 19 50.31 -0.09 -35.86
CA HIS A 19 51.69 -0.42 -35.50
C HIS A 19 51.97 -1.92 -35.61
N VAL A 20 51.10 -2.78 -35.08
CA VAL A 20 51.22 -4.25 -35.17
C VAL A 20 51.22 -4.71 -36.63
N ARG A 21 50.33 -4.14 -37.46
CA ARG A 21 50.26 -4.44 -38.89
C ARG A 21 51.54 -4.03 -39.64
N LYS A 22 52.12 -2.88 -39.31
CA LYS A 22 53.33 -2.36 -39.97
C LYS A 22 54.57 -3.18 -39.63
N TYR A 23 54.76 -3.56 -38.36
CA TYR A 23 55.91 -4.35 -37.92
C TYR A 23 55.78 -5.84 -38.28
N GLY A 24 54.57 -6.41 -38.19
CA GLY A 24 54.26 -7.76 -38.64
C GLY A 24 54.51 -7.96 -40.14
N MET A 25 54.07 -7.03 -41.00
CA MET A 25 54.36 -7.07 -42.44
C MET A 25 55.85 -6.92 -42.76
N MET A 26 56.63 -6.21 -41.93
CA MET A 26 58.06 -6.02 -42.16
C MET A 26 58.85 -7.31 -41.90
N LEU A 27 58.49 -8.05 -40.85
CA LEU A 27 59.02 -9.38 -40.55
C LEU A 27 58.72 -10.40 -41.65
N VAL A 28 57.49 -10.37 -42.18
CA VAL A 28 57.05 -11.25 -43.28
C VAL A 28 57.77 -10.93 -44.60
N LYS A 29 58.02 -9.65 -44.91
CA LYS A 29 58.65 -9.25 -46.19
C LYS A 29 60.18 -9.33 -46.24
N HIS A 30 60.89 -9.12 -45.12
CA HIS A 30 62.36 -8.94 -45.15
C HIS A 30 63.13 -9.94 -44.28
N GLY A 31 62.43 -10.86 -43.60
CA GLY A 31 63.02 -11.77 -42.62
C GLY A 31 63.65 -11.04 -41.43
N PHE A 32 63.97 -11.80 -40.37
CA PHE A 32 64.57 -11.27 -39.14
C PHE A 32 65.83 -10.42 -39.39
N LYS A 33 66.61 -10.74 -40.43
CA LYS A 33 67.85 -10.04 -40.78
C LYS A 33 67.64 -8.67 -41.46
N GLY A 34 66.53 -8.45 -42.16
CA GLY A 34 66.24 -7.19 -42.86
C GLY A 34 65.47 -6.17 -42.01
N ALA A 35 64.64 -6.63 -41.07
CA ALA A 35 63.89 -5.77 -40.16
C ALA A 35 64.79 -5.10 -39.09
N ALA A 36 65.84 -5.80 -38.63
CA ALA A 36 66.77 -5.30 -37.61
C ALA A 36 67.59 -4.07 -38.05
N LYS A 37 67.72 -3.80 -39.35
CA LYS A 37 68.55 -2.70 -39.90
C LYS A 37 67.81 -1.35 -40.01
N ARG A 38 66.47 -1.36 -39.94
CA ARG A 38 65.61 -0.16 -40.13
C ARG A 38 64.67 0.12 -38.96
N VAL A 39 64.58 -0.77 -37.97
CA VAL A 39 63.71 -0.62 -36.82
C VAL A 39 64.54 -0.58 -35.55
N ASN A 40 64.30 0.42 -34.70
CA ASN A 40 64.97 0.53 -33.41
C ASN A 40 64.45 -0.60 -32.50
N PRO A 41 65.27 -1.60 -32.14
CA PRO A 41 64.83 -2.73 -31.33
C PRO A 41 64.33 -2.29 -29.95
N VAL A 42 64.92 -1.24 -29.37
CA VAL A 42 64.48 -0.67 -28.09
C VAL A 42 63.05 -0.14 -28.17
N ALA A 43 62.66 0.44 -29.32
CA ALA A 43 61.30 0.94 -29.53
C ALA A 43 60.28 -0.19 -29.63
N ILE A 44 60.63 -1.33 -30.25
CA ILE A 44 59.76 -2.52 -30.30
C ILE A 44 59.56 -3.09 -28.88
N TYR A 45 60.62 -3.20 -28.09
CA TYR A 45 60.50 -3.70 -26.72
C TYR A 45 59.72 -2.74 -25.81
N ALA A 46 59.89 -1.43 -25.98
CA ALA A 46 59.11 -0.44 -25.24
C ALA A 46 57.61 -0.49 -25.60
N ASP A 47 57.27 -0.62 -26.88
CA ASP A 47 55.89 -0.76 -27.36
C ASP A 47 55.25 -2.07 -26.89
N ALA A 48 56.01 -3.17 -26.89
CA ALA A 48 55.58 -4.45 -26.33
C ALA A 48 55.34 -4.33 -24.81
N ALA A 49 56.22 -3.66 -24.07
CA ALA A 49 56.03 -3.44 -22.63
C ALA A 49 54.80 -2.58 -22.33
N LEU A 50 54.56 -1.52 -23.11
CA LEU A 50 53.35 -0.69 -23.01
C LEU A 50 52.08 -1.47 -23.35
N SER A 51 52.14 -2.34 -24.36
CA SER A 51 51.04 -3.23 -24.74
C SER A 51 50.71 -4.26 -23.65
N VAL A 52 51.72 -4.78 -22.95
CA VAL A 52 51.50 -5.67 -21.80
C VAL A 52 50.84 -4.90 -20.65
N ILE A 53 51.30 -3.69 -20.34
CA ILE A 53 50.71 -2.83 -19.30
C ILE A 53 49.25 -2.48 -19.64
N SER A 54 48.95 -2.15 -20.91
CA SER A 54 47.59 -1.86 -21.34
C SER A 54 46.69 -3.09 -21.26
N ALA A 55 47.19 -4.28 -21.60
CA ALA A 55 46.47 -5.54 -21.45
C ALA A 55 46.14 -5.84 -19.97
N PHE A 56 47.09 -5.64 -19.05
CA PHE A 56 46.85 -5.78 -17.61
C PHE A 56 45.77 -4.80 -17.13
N ASN A 57 45.85 -3.53 -17.51
CA ASN A 57 44.87 -2.52 -17.12
C ASN A 57 43.46 -2.86 -17.64
N SER A 58 43.36 -3.29 -18.89
CA SER A 58 42.10 -3.74 -19.49
C SER A 58 41.52 -4.96 -18.78
N TYR A 59 42.38 -5.93 -18.41
CA TYR A 59 41.96 -7.09 -17.63
C TYR A 59 41.45 -6.70 -16.24
N PHE A 60 42.15 -5.83 -15.52
CA PHE A 60 41.71 -5.36 -14.19
C PHE A 60 40.40 -4.58 -14.28
N LYS A 61 40.22 -3.74 -15.32
CA LYS A 61 38.97 -3.04 -15.56
C LYS A 61 37.83 -4.03 -15.82
N TYR A 62 38.05 -5.02 -16.68
CA TYR A 62 37.07 -6.07 -16.95
C TYR A 62 36.71 -6.87 -15.69
N ALA A 63 37.71 -7.27 -14.89
CA ALA A 63 37.49 -8.00 -13.64
C ALA A 63 36.65 -7.19 -12.65
N ARG A 64 36.91 -5.87 -12.55
CA ARG A 64 36.12 -4.95 -11.72
C ARG A 64 34.67 -4.85 -12.20
N GLU A 65 34.44 -4.62 -13.48
CA GLU A 65 33.07 -4.55 -14.05
C GLU A 65 32.32 -5.86 -13.86
N ARG A 66 33.01 -7.00 -13.94
CA ARG A 66 32.42 -8.31 -13.68
C ARG A 66 31.96 -8.46 -12.22
N GLU A 67 32.76 -8.01 -11.26
CA GLU A 67 32.36 -8.03 -9.84
C GLU A 67 31.19 -7.07 -9.56
N ILE A 68 31.21 -5.87 -10.13
CA ILE A 68 30.08 -4.92 -10.04
C ILE A 68 28.80 -5.57 -10.59
N THR A 69 28.89 -6.23 -11.75
CA THR A 69 27.73 -6.92 -12.35
C THR A 69 27.20 -8.03 -11.43
N LYS A 70 28.07 -8.79 -10.76
CA LYS A 70 27.63 -9.82 -9.79
C LYS A 70 26.92 -9.20 -8.59
N GLN A 71 27.42 -8.08 -8.08
CA GLN A 71 26.79 -7.36 -6.97
C GLN A 71 25.40 -6.86 -7.36
N ILE A 72 25.27 -6.23 -8.53
CA ILE A 72 23.97 -5.75 -9.05
C ILE A 72 22.98 -6.92 -9.20
N LEU A 73 23.43 -8.07 -9.73
CA LEU A 73 22.57 -9.24 -9.86
C LEU A 73 22.12 -9.81 -8.50
N ALA A 74 23.00 -9.78 -7.49
CA ALA A 74 22.65 -10.19 -6.13
C ALA A 74 21.64 -9.23 -5.48
N GLU A 75 21.84 -7.92 -5.66
CA GLU A 75 20.90 -6.90 -5.19
C GLU A 75 19.54 -7.00 -5.87
N ASN A 76 19.49 -7.18 -7.19
CA ASN A 76 18.23 -7.36 -7.91
C ASN A 76 17.44 -8.56 -7.37
N LYS A 77 18.10 -9.70 -7.14
CA LYS A 77 17.44 -10.88 -6.55
C LYS A 77 16.90 -10.60 -5.15
N ARG A 78 17.64 -9.84 -4.35
CA ARG A 78 17.19 -9.43 -3.01
C ARG A 78 15.96 -8.54 -3.09
N ILE A 79 15.98 -7.53 -3.97
CA ILE A 79 14.87 -6.61 -4.18
C ILE A 79 13.63 -7.35 -4.70
N GLU A 80 13.79 -8.28 -5.64
CA GLU A 80 12.68 -9.12 -6.14
C GLU A 80 12.05 -9.96 -5.02
N ALA A 81 12.87 -10.56 -4.14
CA ALA A 81 12.36 -11.31 -3.00
C ALA A 81 11.64 -10.42 -1.98
N GLU A 82 12.16 -9.23 -1.71
CA GLU A 82 11.54 -8.24 -0.82
C GLU A 82 10.22 -7.71 -1.39
N LEU A 83 10.18 -7.42 -2.69
CA LEU A 83 8.95 -6.99 -3.37
C LEU A 83 7.87 -8.08 -3.28
N LYS A 84 8.24 -9.35 -3.49
CA LYS A 84 7.32 -10.47 -3.38
C LYS A 84 6.74 -10.58 -1.96
N SER A 85 7.57 -10.48 -0.93
CA SER A 85 7.08 -10.55 0.45
C SER A 85 6.18 -9.37 0.81
N GLN A 86 6.51 -8.16 0.35
CA GLN A 86 5.68 -6.97 0.55
C GLN A 86 4.32 -7.11 -0.14
N LEU A 87 4.26 -7.69 -1.34
CA LEU A 87 3.01 -7.97 -2.04
C LEU A 87 2.14 -8.98 -1.28
N GLU A 88 2.74 -10.05 -0.74
CA GLU A 88 2.03 -11.02 0.10
C GLU A 88 1.47 -10.36 1.38
N ILE A 89 2.25 -9.52 2.04
CA ILE A 89 1.80 -8.76 3.23
C ILE A 89 0.64 -7.82 2.87
N MET A 90 0.74 -7.11 1.75
CA MET A 90 -0.31 -6.21 1.28
C MET A 90 -1.61 -6.96 0.98
N HIS A 91 -1.53 -8.13 0.35
CA HIS A 91 -2.69 -8.97 0.08
C HIS A 91 -3.39 -9.40 1.38
N LEU A 92 -2.63 -9.90 2.34
CA LEU A 92 -3.17 -10.31 3.65
C LEU A 92 -3.82 -9.14 4.40
N LYS A 93 -3.18 -7.96 4.38
CA LYS A 93 -3.76 -6.74 4.97
C LYS A 93 -5.07 -6.34 4.30
N TYR A 94 -5.14 -6.44 2.98
CA TYR A 94 -6.34 -6.12 2.22
C TYR A 94 -7.50 -7.07 2.56
N GLU A 95 -7.25 -8.38 2.55
CA GLU A 95 -8.26 -9.39 2.92
C GLU A 95 -8.76 -9.20 4.35
N THR A 96 -7.85 -8.91 5.28
CA THR A 96 -8.20 -8.64 6.68
C THR A 96 -9.05 -7.38 6.81
N ALA A 97 -8.70 -6.31 6.08
CA ALA A 97 -9.46 -5.07 6.08
C ALA A 97 -10.87 -5.24 5.50
N LEU A 98 -11.03 -6.06 4.45
CA LEU A 98 -12.34 -6.41 3.91
C LEU A 98 -13.18 -7.18 4.92
N ALA A 99 -12.61 -8.21 5.56
CA ALA A 99 -13.33 -9.01 6.55
C ALA A 99 -13.80 -8.17 7.75
N LEU A 100 -12.94 -7.29 8.26
CA LEU A 100 -13.28 -6.35 9.33
C LEU A 100 -14.33 -5.32 8.88
N GLY A 101 -14.26 -4.88 7.63
CA GLY A 101 -15.27 -4.01 7.03
C GLY A 101 -16.65 -4.65 7.02
N ASP A 102 -16.73 -5.90 6.53
CA ASP A 102 -17.98 -6.66 6.46
C ASP A 102 -18.57 -6.94 7.86
N GLU A 103 -17.71 -7.28 8.83
CA GLU A 103 -18.13 -7.46 10.23
C GLU A 103 -18.70 -6.17 10.79
N ARG A 104 -18.02 -5.04 10.58
CA ARG A 104 -18.49 -3.73 11.05
C ARG A 104 -19.82 -3.32 10.42
N ILE A 105 -20.01 -3.60 9.13
CA ILE A 105 -21.29 -3.34 8.44
C ILE A 105 -22.40 -4.20 9.05
N LYS A 106 -22.14 -5.48 9.33
CA LYS A 106 -23.11 -6.37 10.00
C LYS A 106 -23.46 -5.87 11.41
N GLU A 107 -22.47 -5.46 12.19
CA GLU A 107 -22.70 -4.90 13.53
C GLU A 107 -23.55 -3.64 13.47
N LEU A 108 -23.25 -2.71 12.55
CA LEU A 108 -24.04 -1.50 12.36
C LEU A 108 -25.46 -1.81 11.93
N SER A 109 -25.65 -2.76 11.01
CA SER A 109 -26.97 -3.21 10.58
C SER A 109 -27.76 -3.81 11.74
N ASN A 110 -27.13 -4.65 12.56
CA ASN A 110 -27.76 -5.23 13.74
C ASN A 110 -28.16 -4.17 14.77
N LYS A 111 -27.30 -3.18 15.03
CA LYS A 111 -27.60 -2.05 15.92
C LYS A 111 -28.74 -1.18 15.39
N ALA A 112 -28.76 -0.90 14.08
CA ALA A 112 -29.84 -0.16 13.45
C ALA A 112 -31.18 -0.91 13.55
N ASN A 113 -31.19 -2.21 13.28
CA ASN A 113 -32.38 -3.06 13.41
C ASN A 113 -32.88 -3.12 14.86
N LEU A 114 -31.98 -3.25 15.83
CA LEU A 114 -32.32 -3.22 17.25
C LEU A 114 -32.94 -1.87 17.64
N SER A 115 -32.35 -0.77 17.19
CA SER A 115 -32.86 0.59 17.44
C SER A 115 -34.27 0.78 16.86
N ASP A 116 -34.50 0.35 15.61
CA ASP A 116 -35.83 0.41 14.98
C ASP A 116 -36.87 -0.43 15.76
N LEU A 117 -36.51 -1.63 16.21
CA LEU A 117 -37.38 -2.46 17.05
C LEU A 117 -37.67 -1.80 18.41
N GLN A 118 -36.67 -1.20 19.04
CA GLN A 118 -36.83 -0.46 20.28
C GLN A 118 -37.78 0.73 20.07
N MET A 119 -37.56 1.53 19.03
CA MET A 119 -38.41 2.67 18.69
C MET A 119 -39.86 2.26 18.44
N LYS A 120 -40.09 1.17 17.68
CA LYS A 120 -41.44 0.62 17.47
C LYS A 120 -42.10 0.20 18.78
N ASN A 121 -41.37 -0.49 19.66
CA ASN A 121 -41.89 -0.90 20.96
C ASN A 121 -42.21 0.31 21.84
N PHE A 122 -41.36 1.33 21.85
CA PHE A 122 -41.61 2.58 22.57
C PHE A 122 -42.87 3.29 22.08
N LEU A 123 -43.05 3.43 20.76
CA LEU A 123 -44.26 4.04 20.20
C LEU A 123 -45.54 3.31 20.60
N VAL A 124 -45.51 1.97 20.64
CA VAL A 124 -46.63 1.16 21.12
C VAL A 124 -46.93 1.41 22.60
N GLN A 125 -45.90 1.47 23.45
CA GLN A 125 -46.06 1.75 24.88
C GLN A 125 -46.63 3.15 25.11
N ILE A 126 -46.09 4.17 24.46
CA ILE A 126 -46.57 5.55 24.56
C ILE A 126 -48.01 5.65 24.05
N GLY A 127 -48.34 4.98 22.95
CA GLY A 127 -49.72 4.90 22.46
C GLY A 127 -50.70 4.34 23.50
N LYS A 128 -50.28 3.35 24.31
CA LYS A 128 -51.08 2.86 25.45
C LYS A 128 -51.21 3.92 26.54
N GLN A 129 -50.11 4.59 26.90
CA GLN A 129 -50.14 5.63 27.94
C GLN A 129 -51.02 6.83 27.57
N VAL A 130 -51.00 7.25 26.31
CA VAL A 130 -51.89 8.31 25.81
C VAL A 130 -53.35 7.89 25.88
N LYS A 131 -53.68 6.62 25.60
CA LYS A 131 -55.05 6.11 25.75
C LYS A 131 -55.52 6.17 27.22
N ILE A 132 -54.66 5.80 28.16
CA ILE A 132 -54.96 5.89 29.60
C ILE A 132 -55.17 7.35 30.00
N ALA A 133 -54.31 8.27 29.58
CA ALA A 133 -54.45 9.69 29.87
C ALA A 133 -55.77 10.27 29.32
N LYS A 134 -56.18 9.87 28.11
CA LYS A 134 -57.50 10.24 27.54
C LYS A 134 -58.66 9.71 28.38
N ALA A 135 -58.57 8.47 28.87
CA ALA A 135 -59.60 7.90 29.73
C ALA A 135 -59.68 8.63 31.08
N MET A 136 -58.53 8.96 31.69
CA MET A 136 -58.45 9.76 32.92
C MET A 136 -59.05 11.15 32.72
N GLN A 137 -58.75 11.82 31.60
CA GLN A 137 -59.33 13.11 31.26
C GLN A 137 -60.85 13.04 31.11
N ALA A 138 -61.36 12.01 30.45
CA ALA A 138 -62.80 11.78 30.32
C ALA A 138 -63.48 11.53 31.68
N CYS A 139 -62.81 10.78 32.57
CA CYS A 139 -63.29 10.55 33.93
C CYS A 139 -63.36 11.87 34.72
N LEU A 140 -62.31 12.70 34.66
CA LEU A 140 -62.28 14.01 35.32
C LEU A 140 -63.37 14.95 34.82
N ARG A 141 -63.70 14.91 33.53
CA ARG A 141 -64.82 15.68 32.97
C ARG A 141 -66.16 15.25 33.55
N LYS A 142 -66.41 13.94 33.65
CA LYS A 142 -67.63 13.39 34.28
C LYS A 142 -67.72 13.75 35.77
N GLU A 143 -66.62 13.63 36.51
CA GLU A 143 -66.58 13.99 37.94
C GLU A 143 -66.82 15.49 38.19
N ARG A 144 -66.43 16.36 37.24
CA ARG A 144 -66.79 17.79 37.27
C ARG A 144 -68.29 18.02 37.08
N GLU A 145 -68.93 17.27 36.19
CA GLU A 145 -70.38 17.36 35.95
C GLU A 145 -71.19 16.82 37.15
N ASN A 146 -70.65 15.83 37.87
CA ASN A 146 -71.28 15.20 39.04
C ASN A 146 -71.13 16.01 40.35
N GLY A 147 -70.42 17.14 40.35
CA GLY A 147 -70.35 18.05 41.50
C GLY A 147 -69.38 17.63 42.63
N CYS A 148 -68.32 16.88 42.29
CA CYS A 148 -67.29 16.48 43.25
C CYS A 148 -66.46 17.64 43.82
N SER A 149 -65.73 17.37 44.92
CA SER A 149 -64.92 18.36 45.64
C SER A 149 -63.90 19.05 44.73
N PHE A 150 -64.00 20.39 44.64
CA PHE A 150 -63.18 21.23 43.77
C PHE A 150 -61.67 21.03 43.97
N LYS A 151 -61.24 20.87 45.23
CA LYS A 151 -59.82 20.71 45.58
C LYS A 151 -59.25 19.37 45.05
N GLN A 152 -60.01 18.29 45.20
CA GLN A 152 -59.62 16.96 44.69
C GLN A 152 -59.55 16.94 43.17
N LEU A 153 -60.48 17.61 42.48
CA LEU A 153 -60.47 17.75 41.02
C LEU A 153 -59.26 18.55 40.52
N GLN A 154 -58.85 19.58 41.26
CA GLN A 154 -57.68 20.39 40.93
C GLN A 154 -56.37 19.59 41.09
N ASP A 155 -56.24 18.84 42.19
CA ASP A 155 -55.07 17.98 42.44
C ASP A 155 -54.97 16.85 41.40
N LEU A 156 -56.08 16.19 41.05
CA LEU A 156 -56.12 15.16 40.01
C LEU A 156 -55.73 15.72 38.64
N GLN A 157 -56.15 16.94 38.32
CA GLN A 157 -55.79 17.58 37.06
C GLN A 157 -54.29 17.93 37.00
N ALA A 158 -53.73 18.46 38.09
CA ALA A 158 -52.29 18.73 38.17
C ALA A 158 -51.46 17.45 37.99
N ASN A 159 -51.90 16.33 38.56
CA ASN A 159 -51.24 15.03 38.41
C ASN A 159 -51.34 14.49 36.98
N LEU A 160 -52.49 14.65 36.31
CA LEU A 160 -52.65 14.26 34.90
C LEU A 160 -51.75 15.11 33.98
N ASP A 161 -51.65 16.42 34.24
CA ASP A 161 -50.79 17.32 33.48
C ASP A 161 -49.30 16.97 33.69
N HIS A 162 -48.90 16.62 34.92
CA HIS A 162 -47.56 16.10 35.21
C HIS A 162 -47.27 14.80 34.46
N TYR A 163 -48.23 13.88 34.43
CA TYR A 163 -48.10 12.62 33.72
C TYR A 163 -47.96 12.81 32.20
N LEU A 164 -48.76 13.70 31.62
CA LEU A 164 -48.67 14.06 30.19
C LEU A 164 -47.34 14.73 29.86
N ARG A 165 -46.83 15.62 30.71
CA ARG A 165 -45.50 16.23 30.55
C ARG A 165 -44.39 15.19 30.59
N ALA A 166 -44.45 14.23 31.51
CA ALA A 166 -43.47 13.14 31.56
C ALA A 166 -43.50 12.28 30.28
N CYS A 167 -44.70 11.95 29.77
CA CYS A 167 -44.84 11.22 28.51
C CYS A 167 -44.30 12.01 27.30
N LEU A 168 -44.49 13.34 27.29
CA LEU A 168 -43.98 14.23 26.24
C LEU A 168 -42.46 14.37 26.29
N MET A 169 -41.87 14.50 27.48
CA MET A 169 -40.41 14.55 27.65
C MET A 169 -39.75 13.27 27.13
N ILE A 170 -40.32 12.11 27.45
CA ILE A 170 -39.84 10.83 26.94
C ILE A 170 -39.93 10.77 25.41
N LEU A 171 -40.97 11.32 24.79
CA LEU A 171 -41.06 11.39 23.33
C LEU A 171 -39.98 12.28 22.72
N ILE A 172 -39.71 13.45 23.32
CA ILE A 172 -38.74 14.41 22.82
C ILE A 172 -37.32 13.83 22.88
N GLU A 173 -36.94 13.22 24.01
CA GLU A 173 -35.61 12.62 24.20
C GLU A 173 -35.31 11.41 23.31
N ASN A 174 -36.33 10.78 22.72
CA ASN A 174 -36.17 9.57 21.89
C ASN A 174 -36.42 9.83 20.39
N VAL A 175 -36.74 11.07 19.99
CA VAL A 175 -36.94 11.48 18.59
C VAL A 175 -35.74 12.31 18.06
N GLU A 176 -34.93 12.89 18.94
CA GLU A 176 -33.59 13.43 18.62
C GLU A 176 -32.52 12.33 18.51
#